data_AF-A0A1C3KI93-F1
#
_entry.id   AF-A0A1C3KI93-F1
#
_cell.length_a   1.000
_cell.length_b   1.000
_cell.length_c   1.000
_cell.angle_alpha   90.00
_cell.angle_beta   90.00
_cell.angle_gamma   90.00
#
_symmetry.space_group_name_H-M   'P 1'
#
loop_
_entity.id
_entity.type
_entity.pdbx_description
1 polymer ?
#
loop_
_entity_poly.entity_id
_entity_poly.type
_entity_poly.pdbx_seq_one_letter_code
_entity_poly.pdbx_strand_id
1 'polypeptide(L)'
;MTKGITIDDLPSKKYKNELEIGINYQDIEENIESNKLATDSLYWSTTVRNYLEKYIYGNIDKWSGSNYEKRCRDFNYILDIILKKIKEKEKTNSDVPYSLFQDYIDEAAKSHLKTWEDEYKCIRDSKIPKYSDDIENMKNIDDLCEDIAYIEKNVSKIHSNNCKQIESYIDQQITNLKPIYTSSSTKYSDILGYYGYTSFDKIDNIAKDFKSKCQEGTTGASLAGYQGGMPQNTGKNASIIAVTSLSGILSSFFLLYKTTSFGSILNNLVGKKIKFGNNLRDESFHETLEDISESSHGEGYNILYNSLGDS
;
A
#
# COMPACT_ATOMS: atom_id res chain seq x y z
N MET A 1 26.16 2.04 -17.57
CA MET A 1 26.03 2.39 -16.14
C MET A 1 24.86 1.60 -15.58
N THR A 2 25.08 0.78 -14.57
CA THR A 2 24.00 0.10 -13.84
C THR A 2 23.20 1.15 -13.06
N LYS A 3 21.87 1.15 -13.23
CA LYS A 3 20.98 2.01 -12.43
C LYS A 3 21.13 1.60 -10.96
N GLY A 4 21.49 2.54 -10.09
CA GLY A 4 21.63 2.27 -8.66
C GLY A 4 20.28 2.04 -7.99
N ILE A 5 20.28 1.29 -6.90
CA ILE A 5 19.10 1.03 -6.08
C ILE A 5 18.55 2.36 -5.53
N THR A 6 17.26 2.60 -5.72
CA THR A 6 16.51 3.73 -5.16
C THR A 6 15.59 3.27 -4.03
N ILE A 7 14.89 4.21 -3.39
CA ILE A 7 13.87 3.89 -2.39
C ILE A 7 12.71 3.05 -2.96
N ASP A 8 12.39 3.19 -4.25
CA ASP A 8 11.31 2.45 -4.90
C ASP A 8 11.72 1.02 -5.25
N ASP A 9 13.02 0.72 -5.20
CA ASP A 9 13.56 -0.64 -5.33
C ASP A 9 13.55 -1.41 -4.00
N LEU A 10 13.18 -0.76 -2.88
CA LEU A 10 12.95 -1.45 -1.60
C LEU A 10 11.77 -2.43 -1.75
N PRO A 11 11.92 -3.70 -1.35
CA PRO A 11 10.88 -4.71 -1.52
C PRO A 11 9.51 -4.30 -0.98
N SER A 12 9.46 -3.71 0.22
CA SER A 12 8.20 -3.31 0.85
C SER A 12 7.41 -2.30 0.01
N LYS A 13 8.10 -1.40 -0.70
CA LYS A 13 7.47 -0.40 -1.57
C LYS A 13 7.12 -0.97 -2.92
N LYS A 14 8.08 -1.64 -3.56
CA LYS A 14 7.93 -2.20 -4.89
C LYS A 14 6.73 -3.14 -4.95
N TYR A 15 6.73 -4.15 -4.08
CA TYR A 15 5.73 -5.20 -4.15
C TYR A 15 4.40 -4.81 -3.52
N LYS A 16 4.37 -3.84 -2.60
CA LYS A 16 3.12 -3.22 -2.17
C LYS A 16 2.41 -2.56 -3.35
N ASN A 17 3.13 -1.78 -4.14
CA ASN A 17 2.55 -1.11 -5.31
C ASN A 17 2.07 -2.13 -6.36
N GLU A 18 2.86 -3.18 -6.62
CA GLU A 18 2.45 -4.27 -7.52
C GLU A 18 1.17 -4.98 -7.03
N LEU A 19 1.08 -5.27 -5.73
CA LEU A 19 -0.08 -5.90 -5.11
C LEU A 19 -1.32 -5.00 -5.16
N GLU A 20 -1.21 -3.74 -4.71
CA GLU A 20 -2.33 -2.79 -4.69
C GLU A 20 -2.89 -2.53 -6.10
N ILE A 21 -2.02 -2.39 -7.10
CA ILE A 21 -2.44 -2.29 -8.51
C ILE A 21 -3.08 -3.60 -8.96
N GLY A 22 -2.45 -4.72 -8.66
CA GLY A 22 -2.88 -6.04 -9.12
C GLY A 22 -4.28 -6.43 -8.66
N ILE A 23 -4.64 -6.10 -7.41
CA ILE A 23 -5.98 -6.39 -6.87
C ILE A 23 -6.97 -5.24 -7.07
N ASN A 24 -6.59 -4.17 -7.78
CA ASN A 24 -7.37 -2.93 -7.92
C ASN A 24 -7.82 -2.37 -6.57
N TYR A 25 -6.88 -2.24 -5.63
CA TYR A 25 -7.16 -1.84 -4.25
C TYR A 25 -7.89 -0.49 -4.14
N GLN A 26 -7.59 0.47 -5.02
CA GLN A 26 -8.29 1.76 -5.01
C GLN A 26 -9.80 1.61 -5.29
N ASP A 27 -10.19 0.74 -6.23
CA ASP A 27 -11.60 0.48 -6.53
C ASP A 27 -12.31 -0.18 -5.32
N ILE A 28 -11.62 -1.11 -4.66
CA ILE A 28 -12.11 -1.74 -3.42
C ILE A 28 -12.30 -0.68 -2.32
N GLU A 29 -11.33 0.21 -2.12
CA GLU A 29 -11.40 1.29 -1.14
C GLU A 29 -12.54 2.27 -1.45
N GLU A 30 -12.70 2.66 -2.72
CA GLU A 30 -13.81 3.51 -3.16
C GLU A 30 -15.17 2.84 -2.90
N ASN A 31 -15.29 1.52 -3.10
CA ASN A 31 -16.51 0.78 -2.77
C ASN A 31 -16.81 0.79 -1.26
N ILE A 32 -15.80 0.52 -0.43
CA ILE A 32 -15.91 0.54 1.04
C ILE A 32 -16.35 1.92 1.56
N GLU A 33 -15.80 2.99 0.99
CA GLU A 33 -16.13 4.36 1.38
C GLU A 33 -17.47 4.85 0.80
N SER A 34 -18.07 4.11 -0.13
CA SER A 34 -19.32 4.48 -0.76
C SER A 34 -20.54 4.17 0.10
N ASN A 35 -21.64 4.89 -0.17
CA ASN A 35 -22.95 4.57 0.41
C ASN A 35 -23.55 3.27 -0.16
N LYS A 36 -22.91 2.64 -1.15
CA LYS A 36 -23.38 1.41 -1.79
C LYS A 36 -22.84 0.14 -1.14
N LEU A 37 -21.86 0.23 -0.24
CA LEU A 37 -21.24 -0.93 0.40
C LEU A 37 -22.28 -1.93 0.93
N ALA A 38 -23.35 -1.46 1.58
CA ALA A 38 -24.39 -2.32 2.14
C ALA A 38 -25.22 -3.08 1.08
N THR A 39 -25.32 -2.57 -0.14
CA THR A 39 -26.15 -3.14 -1.21
C THR A 39 -25.34 -3.82 -2.32
N ASP A 40 -24.03 -3.65 -2.35
CA ASP A 40 -23.18 -4.07 -3.46
C ASP A 40 -22.64 -5.51 -3.33
N SER A 41 -23.50 -6.45 -2.95
CA SER A 41 -23.14 -7.87 -2.78
C SER A 41 -22.57 -8.50 -4.06
N LEU A 42 -23.04 -8.05 -5.23
CA LEU A 42 -22.53 -8.52 -6.52
C LEU A 42 -21.07 -8.11 -6.73
N TYR A 43 -20.69 -6.90 -6.35
CA TYR A 43 -19.30 -6.43 -6.42
C TYR A 43 -18.36 -7.33 -5.63
N TRP A 44 -18.71 -7.66 -4.39
CA TRP A 44 -17.86 -8.49 -3.53
C TRP A 44 -17.80 -9.96 -3.99
N SER A 45 -18.93 -10.53 -4.41
CA SER A 45 -18.98 -11.93 -4.87
C SER A 45 -18.34 -12.16 -6.24
N THR A 46 -18.31 -11.15 -7.12
CA THR A 46 -17.84 -11.31 -8.50
C THR A 46 -16.64 -10.44 -8.83
N THR A 47 -16.74 -9.11 -8.69
CA THR A 47 -15.68 -8.18 -9.07
C THR A 47 -14.41 -8.38 -8.25
N VAL A 48 -14.53 -8.38 -6.93
CA VAL A 48 -13.37 -8.60 -6.04
C VAL A 48 -12.78 -9.99 -6.26
N ARG A 49 -13.61 -11.03 -6.37
CA ARG A 49 -13.17 -12.39 -6.72
C ARG A 49 -12.32 -12.40 -8.01
N ASN A 50 -12.78 -11.74 -9.07
CA ASN A 50 -12.05 -11.64 -10.33
C ASN A 50 -10.74 -10.85 -10.22
N TYR A 51 -10.66 -9.83 -9.35
CA TYR A 51 -9.40 -9.14 -9.08
C TYR A 51 -8.39 -10.06 -8.41
N LEU A 52 -8.82 -10.81 -7.39
CA LEU A 52 -7.96 -11.77 -6.70
C LEU A 52 -7.49 -12.88 -7.64
N GLU A 53 -8.39 -13.42 -8.47
CA GLU A 53 -8.06 -14.41 -9.49
C GLU A 53 -6.95 -13.90 -10.43
N LYS A 54 -7.18 -12.74 -11.06
CA LYS A 54 -6.23 -12.15 -12.02
C LYS A 54 -4.88 -11.88 -11.37
N TYR A 55 -4.87 -11.37 -10.15
CA TYR A 55 -3.63 -11.10 -9.44
C TYR A 55 -2.86 -12.38 -9.12
N ILE A 56 -3.53 -13.39 -8.54
CA ILE A 56 -2.89 -14.65 -8.15
C ILE A 56 -2.32 -15.36 -9.39
N TYR A 57 -3.16 -15.65 -10.39
CA TYR A 57 -2.71 -16.35 -11.60
C TYR A 57 -1.66 -15.56 -12.40
N GLY A 58 -1.71 -14.23 -12.36
CA GLY A 58 -0.76 -13.39 -13.08
C GLY A 58 0.61 -13.22 -12.42
N ASN A 59 0.75 -13.57 -11.13
CA ASN A 59 1.93 -13.23 -10.34
C ASN A 59 2.52 -14.37 -9.50
N ILE A 60 1.80 -15.45 -9.23
CA ILE A 60 2.25 -16.48 -8.29
C ILE A 60 3.59 -17.11 -8.69
N ASP A 61 3.83 -17.38 -9.97
CA ASP A 61 5.12 -17.89 -10.46
C ASP A 61 6.26 -16.88 -10.24
N LYS A 62 5.96 -15.59 -10.32
CA LYS A 62 6.94 -14.50 -10.14
C LYS A 62 7.32 -14.32 -8.68
N TRP A 63 6.49 -14.77 -7.74
CA TRP A 63 6.73 -14.63 -6.31
C TRP A 63 8.01 -15.36 -5.86
N SER A 64 8.36 -16.46 -6.53
CA SER A 64 9.61 -17.19 -6.31
C SER A 64 10.86 -16.30 -6.43
N GLY A 65 10.86 -15.35 -7.38
CA GLY A 65 11.94 -14.38 -7.58
C GLY A 65 11.97 -13.25 -6.54
N SER A 66 10.97 -13.17 -5.66
CA SER A 66 10.71 -12.04 -4.76
C SER A 66 10.33 -12.46 -3.33
N ASN A 67 10.80 -13.62 -2.87
CA ASN A 67 10.47 -14.21 -1.56
C ASN A 67 8.99 -14.61 -1.48
N TYR A 68 8.71 -15.85 -1.90
CA TYR A 68 7.35 -16.35 -2.07
C TYR A 68 6.51 -16.21 -0.81
N GLU A 69 7.03 -16.67 0.33
CA GLU A 69 6.32 -16.69 1.59
C GLU A 69 6.03 -15.27 2.08
N LYS A 70 6.93 -14.30 1.82
CA LYS A 70 6.66 -12.89 2.10
C LYS A 70 5.55 -12.33 1.20
N ARG A 71 5.57 -12.61 -0.11
CA ARG A 71 4.48 -12.18 -1.02
C ARG A 71 3.13 -12.75 -0.57
N CYS A 72 3.09 -14.01 -0.14
CA CYS A 72 1.90 -14.64 0.42
C CYS A 72 1.40 -13.96 1.70
N ARG A 73 2.31 -13.60 2.63
CA ARG A 73 1.94 -12.85 3.84
C ARG A 73 1.41 -11.47 3.50
N ASP A 74 2.02 -10.76 2.54
CA ASP A 74 1.52 -9.46 2.08
C ASP A 74 0.13 -9.53 1.48
N PHE A 75 -0.13 -10.58 0.69
CA PHE A 75 -1.45 -10.87 0.16
C PHE A 75 -2.47 -11.12 1.29
N ASN A 76 -2.11 -11.91 2.32
CA ASN A 76 -3.00 -12.09 3.47
C ASN A 76 -3.22 -10.79 4.26
N TYR A 77 -2.18 -10.01 4.49
CA TYR A 77 -2.29 -8.74 5.22
C TYR A 77 -3.22 -7.74 4.52
N ILE A 78 -3.13 -7.60 3.19
CA ILE A 78 -3.99 -6.65 2.49
C ILE A 78 -5.47 -7.06 2.55
N LEU A 79 -5.77 -8.37 2.48
CA LEU A 79 -7.13 -8.87 2.63
C LEU A 79 -7.65 -8.66 4.06
N ASP A 80 -6.83 -8.91 5.08
CA ASP A 80 -7.22 -8.64 6.47
C ASP A 80 -7.44 -7.13 6.70
N ILE A 81 -6.64 -6.25 6.11
CA ILE A 81 -6.85 -4.80 6.17
C ILE A 81 -8.16 -4.40 5.49
N ILE A 82 -8.50 -4.98 4.33
CA ILE A 82 -9.79 -4.77 3.66
C ILE A 82 -10.94 -5.18 4.59
N LEU A 83 -10.87 -6.38 5.17
CA LEU A 83 -11.89 -6.89 6.09
C LEU A 83 -12.05 -6.00 7.32
N LYS A 84 -10.94 -5.54 7.90
CA LYS A 84 -10.97 -4.60 9.02
C LYS A 84 -11.73 -3.32 8.67
N LYS A 85 -11.46 -2.73 7.50
CA LYS A 85 -12.17 -1.53 7.04
C LYS A 85 -13.67 -1.78 6.86
N ILE A 86 -14.07 -2.90 6.26
CA ILE A 86 -15.49 -3.28 6.15
C ILE A 86 -16.12 -3.44 7.54
N LYS A 87 -15.40 -4.06 8.48
CA LYS A 87 -15.85 -4.23 9.87
C LYS A 87 -16.07 -2.89 10.56
N GLU A 88 -15.22 -1.91 10.30
CA GLU A 88 -15.39 -0.55 10.81
C GLU A 88 -16.62 0.15 10.24
N LYS A 89 -16.95 -0.09 8.95
CA LYS A 89 -18.20 0.40 8.35
C LYS A 89 -19.44 -0.27 8.94
N GLU A 90 -19.39 -1.58 9.21
CA GLU A 90 -20.50 -2.29 9.86
C GLU A 90 -20.82 -1.70 11.25
N LYS A 91 -19.82 -1.24 12.00
CA LYS A 91 -20.04 -0.58 13.30
C LYS A 91 -20.90 0.68 13.19
N THR A 92 -20.87 1.38 12.06
CA THR A 92 -21.63 2.63 11.83
C THR A 92 -22.85 2.44 10.93
N ASN A 93 -22.91 1.35 10.17
CA ASN A 93 -24.02 0.96 9.32
C ASN A 93 -24.26 -0.55 9.43
N SER A 94 -25.26 -0.94 10.22
CA SER A 94 -25.62 -2.35 10.48
C SER A 94 -26.10 -3.10 9.24
N ASP A 95 -26.44 -2.41 8.16
CA ASP A 95 -26.88 -3.03 6.91
C ASP A 95 -25.70 -3.59 6.11
N VAL A 96 -24.45 -3.24 6.46
CA VAL A 96 -23.25 -3.80 5.83
C VAL A 96 -23.13 -5.28 6.22
N PRO A 97 -23.24 -6.22 5.26
CA PRO A 97 -23.23 -7.65 5.57
C PRO A 97 -21.78 -8.15 5.70
N TYR A 98 -21.07 -7.73 6.76
CA TYR A 98 -19.64 -8.01 6.95
C TYR A 98 -19.31 -9.51 6.81
N SER A 99 -20.06 -10.38 7.49
CA SER A 99 -19.82 -11.82 7.44
C SER A 99 -19.90 -12.38 6.02
N LEU A 100 -20.85 -11.88 5.22
CA LEU A 100 -21.00 -12.32 3.83
C LEU A 100 -19.81 -11.85 2.97
N PHE A 101 -19.35 -10.61 3.15
CA PHE A 101 -18.19 -10.10 2.42
C PHE A 101 -16.89 -10.79 2.85
N GLN A 102 -16.78 -11.12 4.13
CA GLN A 102 -15.70 -11.96 4.63
C GLN A 102 -15.68 -13.31 3.93
N ASP A 103 -16.83 -14.00 3.86
CA ASP A 103 -16.93 -15.30 3.19
C ASP A 103 -16.55 -15.18 1.71
N TYR A 104 -17.01 -14.15 1.00
CA TYR A 104 -16.65 -13.95 -0.41
C TYR A 104 -15.14 -13.75 -0.61
N ILE A 105 -14.50 -12.92 0.22
CA ILE A 105 -13.05 -12.66 0.12
C ILE A 105 -12.25 -13.90 0.48
N ASP A 106 -12.58 -14.55 1.60
CA ASP A 106 -11.84 -15.70 2.11
C ASP A 106 -11.99 -16.90 1.17
N GLU A 107 -13.19 -17.20 0.67
CA GLU A 107 -13.41 -18.30 -0.26
C GLU A 107 -12.82 -18.03 -1.64
N ALA A 108 -12.86 -16.79 -2.14
CA ALA A 108 -12.16 -16.42 -3.36
C ALA A 108 -10.65 -16.68 -3.21
N ALA A 109 -10.02 -16.13 -2.18
CA ALA A 109 -8.59 -16.30 -1.92
C ALA A 109 -8.20 -17.79 -1.77
N LYS A 110 -8.95 -18.56 -0.95
CA LYS A 110 -8.73 -20.00 -0.79
C LYS A 110 -8.85 -20.74 -2.12
N SER A 111 -9.91 -20.49 -2.89
CA SER A 111 -10.17 -21.22 -4.13
C SER A 111 -9.08 -20.98 -5.19
N HIS A 112 -8.57 -19.75 -5.29
CA HIS A 112 -7.54 -19.40 -6.27
C HIS A 112 -6.13 -19.80 -5.82
N LEU A 113 -5.84 -19.78 -4.51
CA LEU A 113 -4.55 -20.26 -3.97
C LEU A 113 -4.43 -21.78 -3.96
N LYS A 114 -5.54 -22.51 -3.82
CA LYS A 114 -5.56 -23.98 -3.74
C LYS A 114 -4.86 -24.65 -4.93
N THR A 115 -4.95 -24.06 -6.12
CA THR A 115 -4.27 -24.53 -7.33
C THR A 115 -2.74 -24.62 -7.17
N TRP A 116 -2.19 -23.90 -6.19
CA TRP A 116 -0.76 -23.66 -5.99
C TRP A 116 -0.25 -24.09 -4.61
N GLU A 117 -1.13 -24.70 -3.81
CA GLU A 117 -0.88 -25.03 -2.40
C GLU A 117 0.28 -26.03 -2.24
N ASP A 118 0.32 -27.07 -3.08
CA ASP A 118 1.35 -28.12 -2.99
C ASP A 118 2.75 -27.59 -3.34
N GLU A 119 2.84 -26.72 -4.34
CA GLU A 119 4.12 -26.21 -4.84
C GLU A 119 4.69 -25.13 -3.91
N TYR A 120 3.82 -24.27 -3.40
CA TYR A 120 4.30 -23.04 -2.78
C TYR A 120 3.78 -22.79 -1.35
N LYS A 121 2.83 -23.59 -0.84
CA LYS A 121 2.32 -23.52 0.54
C LYS A 121 1.75 -22.15 0.95
N CYS A 122 1.32 -21.32 -0.01
CA CYS A 122 0.51 -20.15 0.33
C CYS A 122 -0.94 -20.56 0.53
N ILE A 123 -1.44 -20.28 1.72
CA ILE A 123 -2.85 -20.44 2.05
C ILE A 123 -3.42 -19.11 2.52
N ARG A 124 -4.74 -18.97 2.37
CA ARG A 124 -5.48 -17.90 3.03
C ARG A 124 -5.58 -18.23 4.52
N ASP A 125 -4.87 -17.46 5.34
CA ASP A 125 -4.86 -17.58 6.81
C ASP A 125 -5.19 -16.22 7.42
N SER A 126 -6.48 -16.01 7.70
CA SER A 126 -6.98 -14.75 8.26
C SER A 126 -6.54 -14.59 9.71
N LYS A 127 -5.91 -13.46 10.02
CA LYS A 127 -5.55 -13.12 11.40
C LYS A 127 -6.69 -12.42 12.14
N ILE A 128 -7.79 -12.09 11.45
CA ILE A 128 -8.98 -11.46 12.03
C ILE A 128 -9.98 -12.53 12.49
N PRO A 129 -10.67 -12.33 13.64
CA PRO A 129 -10.66 -11.13 14.48
C PRO A 129 -9.53 -11.06 15.50
N LYS A 130 -8.77 -12.15 15.69
CA LYS A 130 -7.82 -12.32 16.81
C LYS A 130 -6.75 -11.21 16.90
N TYR A 131 -6.26 -10.71 15.78
CA TYR A 131 -5.20 -9.70 15.70
C TYR A 131 -5.63 -8.45 14.93
N SER A 132 -6.93 -8.14 14.92
CA SER A 132 -7.49 -7.00 14.16
C SER A 132 -6.83 -5.65 14.51
N ASP A 133 -6.49 -5.43 15.78
CA ASP A 133 -5.88 -4.16 16.22
C ASP A 133 -4.39 -4.05 15.86
N ASP A 134 -3.76 -5.16 15.51
CA ASP A 134 -2.32 -5.24 15.26
C ASP A 134 -1.97 -5.48 13.80
N ILE A 135 -2.95 -5.73 12.92
CA ILE A 135 -2.69 -6.21 11.56
C ILE A 135 -1.78 -5.27 10.77
N GLU A 136 -1.97 -3.95 10.88
CA GLU A 136 -1.09 -2.97 10.25
C GLU A 136 0.30 -2.95 10.88
N ASN A 137 0.40 -3.11 12.20
CA ASN A 137 1.69 -3.18 12.89
C ASN A 137 2.46 -4.44 12.49
N MET A 138 1.79 -5.59 12.41
CA MET A 138 2.38 -6.84 11.95
C MET A 138 2.91 -6.69 10.52
N LYS A 139 2.10 -6.13 9.61
CA LYS A 139 2.51 -5.86 8.24
C LYS A 139 3.72 -4.91 8.19
N ASN A 140 3.67 -3.79 8.89
CA ASN A 140 4.73 -2.78 8.86
C ASN A 140 6.04 -3.31 9.46
N ILE A 141 5.98 -4.15 10.49
CA ILE A 141 7.18 -4.80 11.06
C ILE A 141 7.74 -5.83 10.08
N ASP A 142 6.90 -6.63 9.41
CA ASP A 142 7.33 -7.58 8.37
C ASP A 142 7.99 -6.86 7.20
N ASP A 143 7.41 -5.74 6.75
CA ASP A 143 7.95 -4.87 5.71
C ASP A 143 9.32 -4.27 6.09
N LEU A 144 9.45 -3.75 7.32
CA LEU A 144 10.73 -3.23 7.80
C LEU A 144 11.80 -4.34 7.84
N CYS A 145 11.45 -5.54 8.31
CA CYS A 145 12.39 -6.64 8.34
C CYS A 145 12.85 -7.04 6.92
N GLU A 146 11.94 -7.06 5.95
CA GLU A 146 12.27 -7.34 4.55
C GLU A 146 13.23 -6.30 3.96
N ASP A 147 12.94 -5.01 4.17
CA ASP A 147 13.79 -3.94 3.65
C ASP A 147 15.18 -3.97 4.28
N ILE A 148 15.26 -4.24 5.58
CA ILE A 148 16.54 -4.36 6.30
C ILE A 148 17.35 -5.54 5.77
N ALA A 149 16.72 -6.70 5.56
CA ALA A 149 17.38 -7.86 4.96
C ALA A 149 17.89 -7.57 3.54
N TYR A 150 17.07 -6.85 2.75
CA TYR A 150 17.45 -6.45 1.40
C TYR A 150 18.62 -5.47 1.38
N ILE A 151 18.61 -4.47 2.26
CA ILE A 151 19.69 -3.50 2.43
C ILE A 151 20.98 -4.20 2.87
N GLU A 152 20.92 -5.07 3.87
CA GLU A 152 22.09 -5.84 4.36
C GLU A 152 22.78 -6.58 3.21
N LYS A 153 22.00 -7.21 2.34
CA LYS A 153 22.50 -7.96 1.17
C LYS A 153 23.00 -7.08 0.02
N ASN A 154 22.46 -5.87 -0.14
CA ASN A 154 22.69 -5.04 -1.33
C ASN A 154 23.37 -3.70 -1.06
N VAL A 155 23.88 -3.46 0.16
CA VAL A 155 24.48 -2.18 0.55
C VAL A 155 25.55 -1.67 -0.42
N SER A 156 26.36 -2.55 -1.02
CA SER A 156 27.39 -2.19 -1.99
C SER A 156 26.85 -1.67 -3.34
N LYS A 157 25.58 -1.92 -3.64
CA LYS A 157 24.90 -1.49 -4.89
C LYS A 157 24.05 -0.23 -4.69
N ILE A 158 23.92 0.23 -3.45
CA ILE A 158 23.19 1.46 -3.12
C ILE A 158 24.15 2.64 -3.32
N HIS A 159 23.87 3.48 -4.32
CA HIS A 159 24.68 4.66 -4.57
C HIS A 159 24.45 5.75 -3.52
N SER A 160 25.50 6.52 -3.21
CA SER A 160 25.49 7.58 -2.18
C SER A 160 24.33 8.58 -2.34
N ASN A 161 24.00 8.95 -3.57
CA ASN A 161 22.91 9.89 -3.86
C ASN A 161 21.52 9.38 -3.44
N ASN A 162 21.29 8.07 -3.50
CA ASN A 162 20.02 7.45 -3.07
C ASN A 162 20.07 7.00 -1.60
N CYS A 163 21.28 6.83 -1.06
CA CYS A 163 21.54 6.34 0.29
C CYS A 163 20.81 7.16 1.36
N LYS A 164 20.86 8.49 1.28
CA LYS A 164 20.18 9.39 2.24
C LYS A 164 18.66 9.26 2.26
N GLN A 165 18.04 9.00 1.09
CA GLN A 165 16.59 8.82 1.01
C GLN A 165 16.16 7.49 1.66
N ILE A 166 16.91 6.43 1.40
CA ILE A 166 16.69 5.12 2.03
C ILE A 166 16.95 5.21 3.54
N GLU A 167 18.04 5.86 3.96
CA GLU A 167 18.37 6.10 5.37
C GLU A 167 17.22 6.81 6.10
N SER A 168 16.75 7.94 5.56
CA SER A 168 15.65 8.70 6.16
C SER A 168 14.36 7.89 6.26
N TYR A 169 14.09 7.04 5.27
CA TYR A 169 12.92 6.15 5.29
C TYR A 169 13.04 5.10 6.39
N ILE A 170 14.20 4.43 6.50
CA ILE A 170 14.45 3.41 7.52
C ILE A 170 14.44 4.02 8.93
N ASP A 171 15.08 5.17 9.14
CA ASP A 171 15.09 5.89 10.43
C ASP A 171 13.64 6.23 10.86
N GLN A 172 12.78 6.64 9.92
CA GLN A 172 11.37 6.89 10.20
C GLN A 172 10.61 5.61 10.58
N GLN A 173 10.81 4.51 9.83
CA GLN A 173 10.17 3.22 10.15
C GLN A 173 10.59 2.71 11.54
N ILE A 174 11.90 2.76 11.85
CA ILE A 174 12.43 2.35 13.16
C ILE A 174 11.82 3.20 14.28
N THR A 175 11.77 4.53 14.10
CA THR A 175 11.19 5.44 15.09
C THR A 175 9.74 5.10 15.42
N ASN A 176 8.95 4.74 14.40
CA ASN A 176 7.53 4.42 14.56
C ASN A 176 7.31 3.01 15.14
N LEU A 177 8.08 2.02 14.69
CA LEU A 177 7.81 0.60 14.95
C LEU A 177 8.55 0.06 16.17
N LYS A 178 9.70 0.62 16.54
CA LYS A 178 10.47 0.16 17.71
C LYS A 178 9.67 0.25 19.02
N PRO A 179 8.94 1.34 19.32
CA PRO A 179 8.12 1.41 20.53
C PRO A 179 6.99 0.38 20.53
N ILE A 180 6.36 0.14 19.38
CA ILE A 180 5.27 -0.84 19.19
C ILE A 180 5.78 -2.26 19.41
N TYR A 181 6.95 -2.58 18.86
CA TYR A 181 7.59 -3.86 19.11
C TYR A 181 7.94 -4.02 20.59
N THR A 182 8.52 -3.00 21.21
CA THR A 182 8.99 -3.06 22.61
C THR A 182 7.83 -3.26 23.59
N SER A 183 6.66 -2.67 23.32
CA SER A 183 5.48 -2.84 24.17
C SER A 183 4.80 -4.20 24.03
N SER A 184 5.10 -4.98 22.99
CA SER A 184 4.45 -6.26 22.70
C SER A 184 5.35 -7.23 21.92
N SER A 185 6.59 -7.43 22.39
CA SER A 185 7.63 -8.14 21.63
C SER A 185 7.27 -9.57 21.26
N THR A 186 6.60 -10.30 22.17
CA THR A 186 6.13 -11.68 21.94
C THR A 186 5.09 -11.78 20.82
N LYS A 187 4.36 -10.70 20.51
CA LYS A 187 3.37 -10.68 19.43
C LYS A 187 4.03 -10.61 18.05
N TYR A 188 5.25 -10.07 17.98
CA TYR A 188 5.96 -9.80 16.73
C TYR A 188 7.24 -10.63 16.56
N SER A 189 7.65 -11.39 17.56
CA SER A 189 8.90 -12.17 17.55
C SER A 189 8.97 -13.16 16.39
N ASP A 190 7.85 -13.78 16.03
CA ASP A 190 7.80 -14.76 14.93
C ASP A 190 8.07 -14.10 13.58
N ILE A 191 7.65 -12.84 13.41
CA ILE A 191 7.92 -12.04 12.21
C ILE A 191 9.42 -11.77 12.11
N LEU A 192 10.07 -11.35 13.18
CA LEU A 192 11.52 -11.13 13.20
C LEU A 192 12.28 -12.45 12.98
N GLY A 193 11.82 -13.54 13.60
CA GLY A 193 12.40 -14.87 13.50
C GLY A 193 12.43 -15.39 12.07
N TYR A 194 11.42 -15.06 11.25
CA TYR A 194 11.41 -15.38 9.82
C TYR A 194 12.64 -14.84 9.07
N TYR A 195 13.16 -13.66 9.46
CA TYR A 195 14.34 -13.04 8.88
C TYR A 195 15.63 -13.39 9.63
N GLY A 196 15.58 -14.30 10.61
CA GLY A 196 16.72 -14.65 11.46
C GLY A 196 17.10 -13.56 12.47
N TYR A 197 16.20 -12.64 12.77
CA TYR A 197 16.43 -11.58 13.76
C TYR A 197 15.95 -12.03 15.14
N THR A 198 16.85 -11.96 16.13
CA THR A 198 16.54 -12.35 17.51
C THR A 198 15.91 -11.25 18.34
N SER A 199 16.09 -9.98 17.94
CA SER A 199 15.48 -8.81 18.55
C SER A 199 15.49 -7.63 17.59
N PHE A 200 14.76 -6.57 17.95
CA PHE A 200 14.80 -5.30 17.21
C PHE A 200 16.21 -4.67 17.22
N ASP A 201 17.07 -4.99 18.18
CA ASP A 201 18.44 -4.47 18.22
C ASP A 201 19.26 -4.94 17.01
N LYS A 202 18.97 -6.13 16.46
CA LYS A 202 19.61 -6.60 15.23
C LYS A 202 19.23 -5.71 14.03
N ILE A 203 17.97 -5.28 13.95
CA ILE A 203 17.49 -4.32 12.94
C ILE A 203 18.22 -2.98 13.10
N ASP A 204 18.28 -2.44 14.32
CA ASP A 204 18.97 -1.18 14.61
C ASP A 204 20.45 -1.22 14.24
N ASN A 205 21.13 -2.34 14.51
CA ASN A 205 22.55 -2.50 14.20
C ASN A 205 22.79 -2.52 12.69
N ILE A 206 21.96 -3.24 11.92
CA ILE A 206 22.05 -3.24 10.45
C ILE A 206 21.79 -1.83 9.90
N ALA A 207 20.79 -1.13 10.43
CA ALA A 207 20.49 0.23 10.01
C ALA A 207 21.64 1.22 10.31
N LYS A 208 22.29 1.10 11.47
CA LYS A 208 23.48 1.89 11.82
C LYS A 208 24.66 1.58 10.89
N ASP A 209 24.92 0.32 10.59
CA ASP A 209 25.98 -0.11 9.67
C ASP A 209 25.71 0.36 8.22
N PHE A 210 24.44 0.40 7.82
CA PHE A 210 24.04 1.00 6.55
C PHE A 210 24.32 2.50 6.53
N LYS A 211 23.92 3.21 7.59
CA LYS A 211 24.13 4.66 7.74
C LYS A 211 25.60 5.06 7.72
N SER A 212 26.48 4.31 8.38
CA SER A 212 27.93 4.59 8.34
C SER A 212 28.49 4.46 6.92
N LYS A 213 28.09 3.42 6.18
CA LYS A 213 28.48 3.22 4.76
C LYS A 213 27.96 4.31 3.84
N CYS A 214 26.76 4.84 4.09
CA CYS A 214 26.23 6.01 3.36
C CYS A 214 27.12 7.26 3.54
N GLN A 215 27.68 7.45 4.74
CA GLN A 215 28.54 8.59 5.05
C GLN A 215 29.94 8.44 4.43
N GLU A 216 30.53 7.25 4.46
CA GLU A 216 31.83 6.96 3.83
C GLU A 216 31.80 7.22 2.31
N GLY A 217 30.75 6.78 1.62
CA GLY A 217 30.57 7.02 0.18
C GLY A 217 30.39 8.48 -0.20
N THR A 218 29.92 9.32 0.73
CA THR A 218 29.82 10.77 0.52
C THR A 218 31.19 11.45 0.66
N THR A 219 31.97 11.03 1.66
CA THR A 219 33.29 11.60 1.95
C THR A 219 34.36 11.20 0.92
N GLY A 220 34.32 9.95 0.44
CA GLY A 220 35.22 9.46 -0.61
C GLY A 220 35.01 10.13 -1.98
N ALA A 221 33.77 10.52 -2.30
CA ALA A 221 33.45 11.28 -3.51
C ALA A 221 34.00 12.72 -3.46
N SER A 222 34.08 13.33 -2.27
CA SER A 222 34.66 14.68 -2.11
C SER A 222 36.19 14.71 -2.20
N LEU A 223 36.88 13.59 -1.97
CA LEU A 223 38.35 13.53 -1.99
C LEU A 223 38.95 13.14 -3.35
N ALA A 224 38.15 12.59 -4.27
CA ALA A 224 38.63 12.08 -5.56
C ALA A 224 38.79 13.15 -6.67
N GLY A 225 38.60 14.44 -6.35
CA GLY A 225 38.55 15.49 -7.36
C GLY A 225 39.31 16.75 -6.99
N TYR A 226 40.56 16.69 -6.53
CA TYR A 226 41.53 17.79 -6.65
C TYR A 226 42.95 17.30 -6.27
N GLN A 227 43.60 16.58 -7.19
CA GLN A 227 45.08 16.53 -7.21
C GLN A 227 45.58 17.55 -8.22
N GLY A 228 45.87 18.75 -7.73
CA GLY A 228 46.49 19.83 -8.49
C GLY A 228 47.04 20.89 -7.54
N GLY A 229 48.31 20.73 -7.17
CA GLY A 229 49.27 21.76 -6.71
C GLY A 229 48.78 22.86 -5.75
N MET A 230 49.28 22.80 -4.50
CA MET A 230 49.29 23.94 -3.57
C MET A 230 50.20 25.07 -4.10
N PRO A 231 49.91 26.33 -3.77
CA PRO A 231 50.72 26.95 -2.72
C PRO A 231 49.88 27.63 -1.62
N GLN A 232 50.49 27.64 -0.44
CA GLN A 232 49.99 28.20 0.81
C GLN A 232 49.52 29.64 0.66
N ASN A 233 48.34 29.93 1.22
CA ASN A 233 48.12 31.23 1.84
C ASN A 233 47.13 31.12 3.01
N THR A 234 47.63 31.48 4.18
CA THR A 234 46.90 31.71 5.42
C THR A 234 45.83 32.78 5.21
N GLY A 235 44.56 32.39 5.23
CA GLY A 235 43.40 33.29 5.22
C GLY A 235 42.36 32.78 6.20
N LYS A 236 42.04 33.60 7.21
CA LYS A 236 40.99 33.37 8.20
C LYS A 236 39.66 33.06 7.50
N ASN A 237 39.17 31.83 7.62
CA ASN A 237 37.78 31.53 7.27
C ASN A 237 36.89 31.88 8.47
N ALA A 238 36.30 33.06 8.42
CA ALA A 238 35.17 33.42 9.25
C ALA A 238 34.03 32.45 8.94
N SER A 239 33.59 31.69 9.94
CA SER A 239 32.41 30.85 9.85
C SER A 239 31.18 31.76 9.77
N ILE A 240 30.68 31.99 8.56
CA ILE A 240 29.36 32.61 8.37
C ILE A 240 28.34 31.51 8.64
N ILE A 241 27.85 31.48 9.88
CA ILE A 241 26.64 30.72 10.22
C ILE A 241 25.49 31.45 9.52
N ALA A 242 25.10 30.96 8.35
CA ALA A 242 23.86 31.35 7.71
C ALA A 242 22.71 30.78 8.56
N VAL A 243 22.21 31.58 9.49
CA VAL A 243 20.93 31.33 10.16
C VAL A 243 19.84 31.53 9.12
N THR A 244 19.49 30.47 8.38
CA THR A 244 18.26 30.47 7.61
C THR A 244 17.11 30.36 8.59
N SER A 245 16.41 31.48 8.82
CA SER A 245 15.19 31.48 9.63
C SER A 245 14.16 30.54 8.99
N LEU A 246 13.39 29.85 9.82
CA LEU A 246 12.31 28.95 9.43
C LEU A 246 11.31 29.60 8.44
N SER A 247 11.23 30.94 8.44
CA SER A 247 10.41 31.75 7.55
C SER A 247 10.86 31.71 6.08
N GLY A 248 12.18 31.59 5.81
CA GLY A 248 12.72 31.50 4.46
C GLY A 248 12.44 30.16 3.76
N ILE A 249 12.36 29.08 4.54
CA ILE A 249 12.03 27.73 4.06
C ILE A 249 10.53 27.68 3.67
N LEU A 250 9.65 28.31 4.45
CA LEU A 250 8.22 28.39 4.12
C LEU A 250 7.95 29.24 2.87
N SER A 251 8.68 30.36 2.70
CA SER A 251 8.53 31.22 1.52
C SER A 251 8.98 30.54 0.22
N SER A 252 9.99 29.66 0.28
CA SER A 252 10.46 28.91 -0.89
C SER A 252 9.48 27.81 -1.32
N PHE A 253 8.77 27.16 -0.38
CA PHE A 253 7.68 26.25 -0.71
C PHE A 253 6.50 26.95 -1.39
N PHE A 254 6.16 28.18 -0.97
CA PHE A 254 5.07 28.95 -1.58
C PHE A 254 5.39 29.37 -3.03
N LEU A 255 6.66 29.72 -3.30
CA LEU A 255 7.12 30.02 -4.66
C LEU A 255 7.12 28.78 -5.54
N LEU A 256 7.60 27.64 -5.05
CA LEU A 256 7.57 26.36 -5.77
C LEU A 256 6.15 25.88 -6.08
N TYR A 257 5.20 26.12 -5.16
CA TYR A 257 3.78 25.85 -5.41
C TYR A 257 3.22 26.69 -6.58
N LYS A 258 3.68 27.93 -6.73
CA LYS A 258 3.19 28.86 -7.77
C LYS A 258 3.88 28.71 -9.12
N THR A 259 5.14 28.27 -9.15
CA THR A 259 5.97 28.21 -10.38
C THR A 259 6.14 26.81 -10.96
N THR A 260 5.77 25.75 -10.23
CA THR A 260 5.91 24.35 -10.69
C THR A 260 4.55 23.75 -11.05
N SER A 261 4.51 22.80 -11.98
CA SER A 261 3.28 22.09 -12.42
C SER A 261 2.54 21.36 -11.28
N PHE A 262 3.17 21.18 -10.11
CA PHE A 262 2.54 20.66 -8.90
C PHE A 262 1.32 21.50 -8.43
N GLY A 263 1.35 22.83 -8.57
CA GLY A 263 0.20 23.68 -8.20
C GLY A 263 -1.03 23.42 -9.09
N SER A 264 -0.81 23.15 -10.39
CA SER A 264 -1.86 22.77 -11.34
C SER A 264 -2.46 21.40 -11.03
N ILE A 265 -1.64 20.44 -10.60
CA ILE A 265 -2.09 19.09 -10.23
C ILE A 265 -2.94 19.12 -8.95
N LEU A 266 -2.51 19.88 -7.93
CA LEU A 266 -3.27 20.01 -6.68
C LEU A 266 -4.59 20.77 -6.89
N ASN A 267 -4.59 21.85 -7.68
CA ASN A 267 -5.83 22.55 -8.06
C ASN A 267 -6.77 21.69 -8.90
N ASN A 268 -6.27 20.78 -9.75
CA ASN A 268 -7.11 19.83 -10.48
C ASN A 268 -7.74 18.77 -9.57
N LEU A 269 -7.02 18.30 -8.53
CA LEU A 269 -7.54 17.38 -7.51
C LEU A 269 -8.63 18.04 -6.64
N VAL A 270 -8.38 19.26 -6.16
CA VAL A 270 -9.35 20.02 -5.34
C VAL A 270 -10.53 20.51 -6.19
N GLY A 271 -10.28 20.98 -7.42
CA GLY A 271 -11.29 21.41 -8.37
C GLY A 271 -12.22 20.29 -8.83
N LYS A 272 -11.70 19.05 -9.02
CA LYS A 272 -12.53 17.87 -9.28
C LYS A 272 -13.45 17.54 -8.09
N LYS A 273 -12.97 17.71 -6.84
CA LYS A 273 -13.81 17.54 -5.64
C LYS A 273 -14.94 18.58 -5.54
N ILE A 274 -14.69 19.85 -5.89
CA ILE A 274 -15.71 20.92 -5.83
C ILE A 274 -16.73 20.80 -6.96
N LYS A 275 -16.31 20.43 -8.19
CA LYS A 275 -17.24 20.20 -9.32
C LYS A 275 -18.20 19.03 -9.07
N PHE A 276 -17.74 17.98 -8.41
CA PHE A 276 -18.60 16.83 -8.07
C PHE A 276 -19.62 17.17 -6.97
N GLY A 277 -19.25 18.02 -6.01
CA GLY A 277 -20.17 18.50 -4.96
C GLY A 277 -21.23 19.49 -5.45
N ASN A 278 -20.94 20.26 -6.50
CA ASN A 278 -21.88 21.25 -7.04
C ASN A 278 -22.84 20.67 -8.11
N ASN A 279 -22.47 19.58 -8.79
CA ASN A 279 -23.33 18.90 -9.76
C ASN A 279 -24.44 18.04 -9.11
N LEU A 280 -24.48 17.93 -7.77
CA LEU A 280 -25.52 17.21 -7.03
C LEU A 280 -26.54 18.16 -6.35
N ARG A 281 -26.48 19.47 -6.63
CA ARG A 281 -27.39 20.46 -6.04
C ARG A 281 -28.32 21.16 -7.01
N ASP A 282 -28.32 20.81 -8.28
CA ASP A 282 -29.25 21.41 -9.24
C ASP A 282 -29.64 20.40 -10.34
N GLU A 283 -30.57 19.49 -10.01
CA GLU A 283 -31.57 19.05 -10.99
C GLU A 283 -32.80 18.55 -10.21
N SER A 284 -33.73 19.49 -10.02
CA SER A 284 -35.09 19.26 -9.56
C SER A 284 -35.88 18.45 -10.58
N PHE A 285 -36.68 17.52 -10.06
CA PHE A 285 -37.81 16.84 -10.72
C PHE A 285 -38.46 17.62 -11.87
N HIS A 286 -38.39 17.06 -13.09
CA HIS A 286 -39.43 17.19 -14.09
C HIS A 286 -39.63 15.86 -14.83
N GLU A 287 -40.72 15.20 -14.44
CA GLU A 287 -41.72 14.55 -15.30
C GLU A 287 -41.42 14.58 -16.82
N THR A 288 -41.23 13.41 -17.43
CA THR A 288 -41.70 13.14 -18.80
C THR A 288 -42.04 11.66 -18.93
N LEU A 289 -43.30 11.36 -18.63
CA LEU A 289 -44.07 10.28 -19.24
C LEU A 289 -44.23 10.64 -20.71
N GLU A 290 -43.61 9.89 -21.62
CA GLU A 290 -44.01 9.66 -23.03
C GLU A 290 -42.84 9.03 -23.79
N ASP A 291 -42.90 7.72 -24.05
CA ASP A 291 -43.12 7.19 -25.40
C ASP A 291 -43.18 5.66 -25.33
N ILE A 292 -44.40 5.12 -25.28
CA ILE A 292 -44.66 3.72 -25.63
C ILE A 292 -44.91 3.73 -27.14
N SER A 293 -43.94 3.28 -27.93
CA SER A 293 -44.22 2.95 -29.32
C SER A 293 -44.95 1.61 -29.37
N GLU A 294 -46.23 1.66 -29.76
CA GLU A 294 -46.98 0.50 -30.23
C GLU A 294 -46.21 -0.21 -31.36
N SER A 295 -46.00 -1.52 -31.21
CA SER A 295 -45.87 -2.39 -32.38
C SER A 295 -46.62 -3.69 -32.12
N SER A 296 -47.60 -3.91 -32.98
CA SER A 296 -48.51 -5.05 -33.06
C SER A 296 -47.80 -6.36 -33.37
N HIS A 297 -48.10 -7.41 -32.61
CA HIS A 297 -48.30 -8.83 -32.97
C HIS A 297 -48.42 -9.56 -31.60
N GLY A 298 -49.55 -10.12 -31.16
CA GLY A 298 -50.48 -10.96 -31.90
C GLY A 298 -50.14 -12.43 -31.69
N GLU A 299 -50.21 -12.95 -30.45
CA GLU A 299 -50.68 -14.29 -30.08
C GLU A 299 -50.46 -14.56 -28.59
N GLY A 300 -51.55 -14.95 -27.92
CA GLY A 300 -51.59 -15.10 -26.47
C GLY A 300 -51.02 -16.43 -25.98
N TYR A 301 -50.36 -16.39 -24.83
CA TYR A 301 -50.17 -17.55 -23.97
C TYR A 301 -50.44 -17.14 -22.52
N ASN A 302 -51.60 -17.59 -22.02
CA ASN A 302 -51.89 -17.67 -20.60
C ASN A 302 -51.01 -18.77 -19.99
N ILE A 303 -50.20 -18.45 -18.98
CA ILE A 303 -49.62 -19.48 -18.11
C ILE A 303 -50.13 -19.26 -16.69
N LEU A 304 -50.97 -20.22 -16.31
CA LEU A 304 -51.67 -20.39 -15.04
C LEU A 304 -50.67 -20.83 -13.95
N TYR A 305 -50.77 -20.22 -12.77
CA TYR A 305 -50.14 -20.73 -11.55
C TYR A 305 -50.85 -22.02 -11.11
N ASN A 306 -50.11 -23.11 -10.92
CA ASN A 306 -50.60 -24.26 -10.16
C ASN A 306 -49.94 -24.27 -8.78
N SER A 307 -50.80 -24.12 -7.77
CA SER A 307 -50.55 -24.40 -6.37
C SER A 307 -51.16 -25.76 -6.01
N LEU A 308 -50.59 -26.39 -4.98
CA LEU A 308 -51.06 -27.52 -4.16
C LEU A 308 -50.64 -28.94 -4.55
N GLY A 309 -50.16 -29.66 -3.52
CA GLY A 309 -50.00 -31.10 -3.47
C GLY A 309 -49.30 -31.56 -2.18
N ASP A 310 -50.00 -31.47 -1.05
CA ASP A 310 -49.64 -32.13 0.21
C ASP A 310 -49.57 -33.67 0.03
N SER A 311 -48.62 -34.30 0.72
CA SER A 311 -48.66 -35.69 1.19
C SER A 311 -47.79 -35.82 2.44
#